data_AF-A0A832BEV0-F1
#
_entry.id   AF-A0A832BEV0-F1
#
_cell.length_a   1.000
_cell.length_b   1.000
_cell.length_c   1.000
_cell.angle_alpha   90.00
_cell.angle_beta   90.00
_cell.angle_gamma   90.00
#
_symmetry.space_group_name_H-M   'P 1'
#
loop_
_entity.id
_entity.type
_entity.pdbx_description
1 polymer ?
#
loop_
_entity_poly.entity_id
_entity_poly.type
_entity_poly.pdbx_seq_one_letter_code
_entity_poly.pdbx_strand_id
1 'polypeptide(L)' 'MAERIGKEKIEREDGYLYYIGKDGYVWRTPMKTNPRGKKSRVGTEKIEREEGYLYFIDKNGYVARAKMNRKGRR' A
#
# COMPACT_ATOMS: atom_id res chain seq x y z
N MET A 1 12.33 11.43 -2.32
CA MET A 1 12.21 11.07 -0.89
C MET A 1 10.80 10.58 -0.66
N ALA A 2 10.63 9.47 0.06
CA ALA A 2 9.31 9.00 0.45
C ALA A 2 8.95 9.62 1.79
N GLU A 3 7.71 10.09 1.93
CA GLU A 3 7.17 10.68 3.14
C GLU A 3 6.20 9.71 3.78
N ARG A 4 6.39 9.40 5.06
CA ARG A 4 5.45 8.60 5.84
C ARG A 4 4.21 9.45 6.13
N ILE A 5 3.04 8.95 5.74
CA ILE A 5 1.75 9.61 5.98
C ILE A 5 0.84 8.81 6.90
N GLY A 6 0.97 7.48 6.90
CA GLY A 6 0.21 6.61 7.78
C GLY A 6 0.80 6.58 9.19
N LYS A 7 -0.07 6.50 10.18
CA LYS A 7 0.28 6.29 11.60
C LYS A 7 0.17 4.83 11.99
N GLU A 8 -0.69 4.08 11.31
CA GLU A 8 -0.91 2.66 11.57
C GLU A 8 0.24 1.80 11.00
N LYS A 9 0.75 0.86 11.81
CA LYS A 9 1.74 -0.13 11.38
C LYS A 9 1.01 -1.35 10.86
N ILE A 10 1.25 -1.71 9.60
CA ILE A 10 0.65 -2.86 8.94
C ILE A 10 1.59 -4.05 9.04
N GLU A 11 1.11 -5.12 9.67
CA GLU A 11 1.82 -6.40 9.72
C GLU A 11 1.66 -7.15 8.40
N ARG A 12 2.79 -7.61 7.85
CA ARG A 12 2.82 -8.35 6.60
C ARG A 12 2.94 -9.83 6.88
N GLU A 13 2.02 -10.58 6.31
CA GLU A 13 2.02 -12.03 6.30
C GLU A 13 2.57 -12.53 4.95
N ASP A 14 3.35 -13.60 5.01
CA ASP A 14 3.84 -14.25 3.81
C ASP A 14 2.70 -14.76 2.92
N GLY A 15 2.91 -14.68 1.61
CA GLY A 15 1.90 -15.09 0.63
C GLY A 15 0.79 -14.06 0.38
N TYR A 16 0.92 -12.83 0.89
CA TYR A 16 0.00 -11.73 0.60
C TYR A 16 0.69 -10.52 -0.03
N LEU A 17 -0.01 -9.88 -0.97
CA LEU A 17 0.35 -8.57 -1.51
C LEU A 17 -0.44 -7.48 -0.79
N TYR A 18 0.25 -6.48 -0.30
CA TYR A 18 -0.32 -5.34 0.41
C TYR A 18 -0.32 -4.10 -0.48
N TYR A 19 -1.43 -3.38 -0.52
CA TYR A 19 -1.60 -2.21 -1.37
C TYR A 19 -2.65 -1.23 -0.82
N ILE A 20 -2.60 0.02 -1.26
CA ILE A 20 -3.62 1.02 -0.95
C ILE A 20 -4.70 0.97 -2.02
N GLY A 21 -5.94 0.72 -1.60
CA GLY A 21 -7.12 0.68 -2.46
C GLY A 21 -7.51 2.05 -3.02
N LYS A 22 -8.45 2.07 -3.96
CA LYS A 22 -9.02 3.32 -4.50
C LYS A 22 -9.86 4.07 -3.45
N ASP A 23 -10.37 3.35 -2.47
CA ASP A 23 -11.10 3.82 -1.30
C ASP A 23 -10.20 4.51 -0.24
N GLY A 24 -8.87 4.42 -0.41
CA GLY A 24 -7.89 5.00 0.50
C GLY A 24 -7.47 4.07 1.65
N TYR A 25 -8.04 2.87 1.76
CA TYR A 25 -7.69 1.92 2.82
C TYR A 25 -6.56 0.97 2.39
N VAL A 26 -5.89 0.37 3.37
CA VAL A 26 -4.89 -0.68 3.12
C VAL A 26 -5.58 -2.03 3.00
N TRP A 27 -5.31 -2.72 1.89
CA TRP A 27 -5.82 -4.04 1.56
C TRP A 27 -4.69 -5.04 1.43
N ARG A 28 -5.01 -6.30 1.73
CA ARG A 28 -4.20 -7.45 1.33
C ARG A 28 -4.95 -8.31 0.32
N THR A 29 -4.22 -8.93 -0.59
CA THR A 29 -4.73 -9.94 -1.51
C THR A 29 -3.80 -11.15 -1.51
N PRO A 30 -4.32 -12.38 -1.55
CA PRO A 30 -3.49 -13.58 -1.68
C PRO A 30 -2.64 -13.52 -2.95
N MET A 31 -1.38 -13.93 -2.82
CA MET A 31 -0.50 -14.19 -3.96
C MET A 31 -0.73 -15.61 -4.49
N LYS A 32 -0.15 -15.93 -5.66
CA LYS A 32 -0.21 -17.28 -6.25
C LYS A 32 0.33 -18.37 -5.31
N THR A 33 1.24 -18.02 -4.40
CA THR A 33 1.80 -18.90 -3.38
C THR A 33 0.81 -19.25 -2.26
N ASN A 34 -0.27 -18.48 -2.09
CA ASN A 34 -1.32 -18.71 -1.10
C ASN A 34 -2.71 -18.79 -1.76
N PRO A 35 -3.04 -19.91 -2.43
CA PRO A 35 -4.29 -20.04 -3.18
C PRO A 35 -5.55 -20.11 -2.30
N ARG A 36 -5.41 -20.38 -0.99
CA ARG A 36 -6.53 -20.45 -0.04
C ARG A 36 -6.79 -19.12 0.67
N GLY A 37 -5.87 -18.16 0.57
CA GLY A 37 -6.01 -16.85 1.20
C GLY A 37 -7.19 -16.06 0.62
N LYS A 38 -7.69 -15.09 1.39
CA LYS A 38 -8.79 -14.22 0.96
C LYS A 38 -8.34 -12.77 0.98
N LYS A 39 -8.87 -11.99 0.05
CA LYS A 39 -8.70 -10.54 0.07
C LYS A 39 -9.42 -9.98 1.30
N SER A 40 -8.74 -9.12 2.06
CA SER A 40 -9.34 -8.41 3.20
C SER A 40 -8.71 -7.05 3.39
N ARG A 41 -9.46 -6.14 4.02
CA ARG A 41 -8.92 -4.88 4.52
C ARG A 41 -8.07 -5.18 5.75
N VAL A 42 -6.92 -4.53 5.88
CA VAL A 42 -5.98 -4.72 7.00
C VAL A 42 -5.82 -3.45 7.82
N GLY A 43 -5.88 -2.28 7.17
CA GLY A 43 -5.81 -0.99 7.86
C GLY A 43 -7.19 -0.43 8.20
N THR A 44 -7.24 0.33 9.27
CA THR A 44 -8.40 1.16 9.67
C THR A 44 -8.22 2.61 9.23
N GLU A 45 -6.98 3.04 9.01
CA GLU A 45 -6.67 4.39 8.54
C GLU A 45 -7.06 4.58 7.06
N LYS A 46 -7.77 5.69 6.80
CA LYS A 46 -8.10 6.13 5.44
C LYS A 46 -7.06 7.15 4.98
N ILE A 47 -6.41 6.84 3.88
CA ILE A 47 -5.36 7.67 3.28
C ILE A 47 -5.94 8.48 2.13
N GLU A 48 -5.77 9.80 2.19
CA GLU A 48 -6.13 10.70 1.10
C GLU A 48 -5.08 10.63 -0.01
N ARG A 49 -5.56 10.34 -1.22
CA ARG A 49 -4.72 10.16 -2.39
C ARG A 49 -4.71 11.44 -3.21
N GLU A 50 -3.54 12.02 -3.34
CA GLU A 50 -3.27 13.18 -4.17
C GLU A 50 -2.73 12.73 -5.53
N GLU A 51 -3.13 13.46 -6.58
CA GLU A 51 -2.61 13.22 -7.91
C GLU A 51 -1.11 13.49 -7.98
N GLY A 52 -0.40 12.68 -8.78
CA GLY A 52 1.05 12.82 -8.94
C GLY A 52 1.88 12.17 -7.83
N TYR A 53 1.27 11.44 -6.90
CA TYR A 53 1.96 10.63 -5.89
C TYR A 53 1.74 9.14 -6.07
N LEU A 54 2.78 8.37 -5.78
CA LEU A 54 2.71 6.92 -5.59
C LEU A 54 2.55 6.63 -4.10
N TYR A 55 1.59 5.77 -3.77
CA TYR A 55 1.30 5.34 -2.40
C TYR A 55 1.70 3.88 -2.24
N PHE A 56 2.43 3.57 -1.17
CA PHE A 56 2.90 2.21 -0.90
C PHE A 56 3.12 2.00 0.61
N ILE A 57 3.27 0.75 1.02
CA ILE A 57 3.71 0.42 2.38
C ILE A 57 5.24 0.32 2.38
N ASP A 58 5.90 1.02 3.29
CA ASP A 58 7.35 1.02 3.43
C ASP A 58 7.88 -0.27 4.12
N LYS A 59 9.22 -0.37 4.26
CA LYS A 59 9.87 -1.51 4.92
C LYS A 59 9.53 -1.65 6.41
N ASN A 60 9.14 -0.55 7.05
CA ASN A 60 8.77 -0.53 8.46
C ASN A 60 7.29 -0.90 8.69
N GLY A 61 6.52 -1.06 7.61
CA GLY A 61 5.10 -1.41 7.64
C GLY A 61 4.16 -0.21 7.64
N TYR A 62 4.63 1.00 7.40
CA TYR A 62 3.80 2.20 7.39
C TYR A 62 3.43 2.64 5.97
N VAL A 63 2.28 3.31 5.83
CA VAL A 63 1.92 3.91 4.55
C VAL A 63 2.78 5.15 4.29
N ALA A 64 3.41 5.17 3.12
CA ALA A 64 4.23 6.28 2.64
C ALA A 64 3.78 6.70 1.24
N ARG A 65 4.08 7.97 0.90
CA ARG A 65 3.91 8.53 -0.45
C ARG A 65 5.24 8.98 -1.03
N ALA A 66 5.39 8.89 -2.33
CA ALA A 66 6.51 9.47 -3.05
C ALA A 66 6.02 10.20 -4.30
N LYS A 67 6.59 11.37 -4.60
CA LYS A 67 6.25 12.13 -5.80
C LYS A 67 6.60 11.29 -7.03
N MET A 68 5.60 11.04 -7.87
CA MET A 68 5.76 10.24 -9.08
C MET A 68 6.60 11.04 -10.08
N ASN A 69 7.85 10.63 -10.28
CA ASN A 69 8.69 11.24 -11.30
C ASN A 69 8.22 10.73 -12.66
N ARG A 70 7.42 11.52 -13.40
CA ARG A 70 6.94 11.19 -14.75
C ARG A 70 8.07 11.23 -15.81
N LYS A 71 9.33 11.01 -15.42
CA LYS A 71 10.46 10.85 -16.35
C LYS A 71 10.45 9.41 -16.87
N GLY A 72 9.69 9.13 -17.92
CA GLY A 72 9.88 7.90 -18.70
C GLY A 72 8.65 7.33 -19.38
N ARG A 73 8.29 7.91 -20.53
CA ARG A 73 8.07 7.17 -21.79
C ARG A 73 8.15 8.18 -22.93
N ARG A 74 9.37 8.40 -23.42
CA ARG A 74 9.62 8.89 -24.78
C ARG A 74 10.17 7.72 -25.57
#